data_AF-A0A1S8KK84-F1
#
_entry.id   AF-A0A1S8KK84-F1
#
_cell.length_a   1.000
_cell.length_b   1.000
_cell.length_c   1.000
_cell.angle_alpha   90.00
_cell.angle_beta   90.00
_cell.angle_gamma   90.00
#
_symmetry.space_group_name_H-M   'P 1'
#
loop_
_entity.id
_entity.type
_entity.pdbx_description
1 polymer ?
#
loop_
_entity_poly.entity_id
_entity_poly.type
_entity_poly.pdbx_seq_one_letter_code
_entity_poly.pdbx_strand_id
1 'polypeptide(L)' 'MNDSIKKMLRLIEKDLMITEVSYETFQKKKTLIVDAVFSPAPHTCRNCGSTVV' A
#
# COMPACT_ATOMS: atom_id res chain seq x y z
N MET A 1 6.78 4.24 12.23
CA MET A 1 5.92 3.05 12.13
C MET A 1 5.66 2.66 10.67
N ASN A 2 5.25 3.60 9.80
CA ASN A 2 5.12 3.40 8.35
C ASN A 2 6.41 2.87 7.69
N ASP A 3 7.56 3.53 7.89
CA ASP A 3 8.85 3.13 7.28
C ASP A 3 9.33 1.74 7.71
N SER A 4 9.03 1.34 8.96
CA SER A 4 9.40 0.02 9.49
C SER A 4 8.62 -1.09 8.79
N ILE A 5 7.33 -0.86 8.51
CA ILE A 5 6.47 -1.81 7.79
C ILE A 5 6.84 -1.84 6.31
N LYS A 6 7.07 -0.68 5.67
CA LYS A 6 7.58 -0.63 4.30
C LYS A 6 8.87 -1.41 4.15
N LYS A 7 9.81 -1.27 5.10
CA LYS A 7 11.05 -2.05 5.13
C LYS A 7 10.81 -3.54 5.32
N MET A 8 9.92 -3.92 6.24
CA MET A 8 9.58 -5.32 6.51
C MET A 8 8.96 -6.01 5.30
N LEU A 9 8.03 -5.33 4.63
CA LEU A 9 7.30 -5.83 3.45
C LEU A 9 8.04 -5.56 2.13
N ARG A 10 9.20 -4.91 2.18
CA ARG A 10 10.00 -4.49 1.01
C ARG A 10 9.19 -3.64 0.00
N LEU A 11 8.30 -2.80 0.51
CA LEU A 11 7.58 -1.81 -0.29
C LEU A 11 8.54 -0.69 -0.67
N ILE A 12 8.82 -0.56 -1.98
CA ILE A 12 9.78 0.42 -2.51
C ILE A 12 9.10 1.69 -3.06
N GLU A 13 7.77 1.67 -3.19
CA GLU A 13 7.08 2.80 -3.80
C GLU A 13 7.00 4.02 -2.90
N LYS A 14 7.48 5.14 -3.47
CA LYS A 14 7.56 6.42 -2.77
C LYS A 14 6.19 7.05 -2.60
N ASP A 15 5.35 6.92 -3.62
CA ASP A 15 4.02 7.52 -3.66
C ASP A 15 2.96 6.67 -2.95
N LEU A 16 3.31 5.45 -2.50
CA LEU A 16 2.43 4.60 -1.71
C LEU A 16 2.45 5.05 -0.24
N MET A 17 1.35 5.59 0.24
CA MET A 17 1.19 6.03 1.62
C MET A 17 0.34 5.05 2.41
N ILE A 18 0.92 4.43 3.45
CA ILE A 18 0.18 3.61 4.41
C ILE A 18 -0.70 4.53 5.26
N THR A 19 -2.01 4.29 5.26
CA THR A 19 -3.01 5.06 6.01
C THR A 19 -3.38 4.38 7.32
N GLU A 20 -3.44 3.05 7.33
CA GLU A 20 -3.79 2.28 8.51
C GLU A 20 -3.02 0.96 8.57
N VAL A 21 -2.79 0.48 9.78
CA VAL A 21 -2.17 -0.81 10.05
C VAL A 21 -2.94 -1.47 11.17
N SER A 22 -3.52 -2.63 10.90
CA SER A 22 -4.27 -3.40 11.87
C SER A 22 -3.86 -4.87 11.85
N TYR A 23 -4.38 -5.64 12.80
CA TYR A 23 -4.18 -7.08 12.85
C TYR A 23 -5.52 -7.77 12.97
N GLU A 24 -5.73 -8.78 12.15
CA GLU A 24 -6.90 -9.64 12.23
C GLU A 24 -6.47 -11.06 12.60
N THR A 25 -7.30 -11.76 13.36
CA THR A 25 -7.08 -13.18 13.62
C THR A 25 -8.18 -13.98 12.93
N PHE A 26 -7.81 -14.74 11.91
CA PHE A 26 -8.71 -15.62 11.19
C PHE A 26 -8.19 -17.06 11.26
N GLN A 27 -9.05 -18.00 11.68
CA GLN A 27 -8.68 -19.41 11.84
C GLN A 27 -7.38 -19.66 12.63
N LYS A 28 -7.21 -18.96 13.76
CA LYS A 28 -6.00 -18.98 14.62
C LYS A 28 -4.71 -18.48 13.95
N LYS A 29 -4.80 -17.91 12.75
CA LYS A 29 -3.69 -17.21 12.09
C LYS A 29 -3.85 -15.71 12.30
N LYS A 30 -2.78 -15.07 12.76
CA LYS A 30 -2.71 -13.62 12.89
C LYS A 30 -2.23 -13.05 11.54
N THR A 31 -3.04 -12.19 10.95
CA THR A 31 -2.80 -11.51 9.68
C THR A 31 -2.55 -10.04 9.96
N LEU A 32 -1.50 -9.48 9.36
CA LEU A 32 -1.28 -8.04 9.34
C LEU A 32 -2.06 -7.46 8.16
N ILE A 33 -2.93 -6.49 8.43
CA ILE A 33 -3.66 -5.74 7.41
C ILE A 33 -3.01 -4.36 7.28
N VAL A 34 -2.72 -3.95 6.05
CA VAL A 34 -2.08 -2.67 5.74
C VAL A 34 -2.92 -1.97 4.69
N ASP A 35 -3.59 -0.90 5.09
CA ASP A 35 -4.32 -0.03 4.17
C ASP A 35 -3.38 1.04 3.65
N ALA A 36 -3.35 1.23 2.35
CA ALA A 36 -2.49 2.20 1.70
C ALA A 36 -3.16 2.83 0.49
N VAL A 37 -2.78 4.07 0.20
CA VAL A 37 -3.26 4.85 -0.94
C VAL A 37 -2.07 5.39 -1.73
N PHE A 38 -2.19 5.41 -3.05
CA PHE A 38 -1.24 6.15 -3.89
C PHE A 38 -1.57 7.65 -3.85
N SER A 39 -0.57 8.46 -3.52
CA SER A 39 -0.68 9.92 -3.46
C SER A 39 0.54 10.57 -4.13
N PRO A 40 0.35 11.33 -5.24
CA PRO A 40 -0.94 11.65 -5.85
C PRO A 40 -1.64 10.42 -6.43
N ALA A 41 -2.97 10.48 -6.52
CA ALA A 41 -3.74 9.39 -7.10
C ALA A 41 -3.22 9.06 -8.52
N PRO A 42 -3.12 7.78 -8.88
CA PRO A 42 -2.68 7.38 -10.20
C PRO A 42 -3.55 8.06 -11.26
N HIS A 43 -2.89 8.75 -12.19
CA HIS A 43 -3.57 9.41 -13.28
C HIS A 43 -3.44 8.56 -14.53
N THR A 44 -4.54 8.46 -15.27
CA THR A 44 -4.54 7.81 -16.57
C THR A 44 -3.66 8.60 -17.54
N CYS A 45 -2.73 7.91 -18.19
CA CYS A 45 -1.90 8.49 -19.24
C CYS A 45 -2.81 9.02 -20.37
N ARG A 46 -2.71 10.31 -20.66
CA ARG A 46 -3.54 10.95 -21.70
C ARG A 46 -3.31 10.38 -23.10
N ASN A 47 -2.13 9.79 -23.36
CA ASN A 47 -1.76 9.33 -24.69
C ASN A 47 -2.23 7.90 -24.99
N CYS A 48 -2.13 6.98 -24.03
CA CYS A 48 -2.47 5.57 -24.23
C CYS A 48 -3.63 5.06 -23.37
N GLY A 49 -4.18 5.90 -22.48
CA GLY A 49 -5.27 5.50 -21.59
C GLY A 49 -4.84 4.54 -20.48
N SER A 50 -3.55 4.24 -20.35
CA SER A 50 -3.05 3.37 -19.29
C SER A 50 -3.03 4.10 -17.95
N THR A 51 -3.64 3.52 -16.92
CA THR A 51 -3.40 3.93 -15.53
C THR A 51 -2.15 3.18 -15.07
N VAL A 52 -1.11 3.91 -14.66
CA VAL A 52 0.04 3.30 -13.98
C VAL A 52 -0.39 3.05 -12.55
N VAL A 53 -0.89 1.84 -12.29
CA VAL A 53 -1.26 1.37 -10.94
C VAL A 53 -0.01 0.95 -10.19
#